data_AF-A0A2M9E1R7-F1
#
_entry.id   AF-A0A2M9E1R7-F1
#
_cell.length_a   1.000
_cell.length_b   1.000
_cell.length_c   1.000
_cell.angle_alpha   90.00
_cell.angle_beta   90.00
_cell.angle_gamma   90.00
#
_symmetry.space_group_name_H-M   'P 1'
#
loop_
_entity.id
_entity.type
_entity.pdbx_description
1 polymer ?
#
loop_
_entity_poly.entity_id
_entity_poly.type
_entity_poly.pdbx_seq_one_letter_code
_entity_poly.pdbx_strand_id
1 'polypeptide(L)'
;ATRLAGRAGARTVQILDPRIDPRHWDLVIAPEHDGLHGDNVLHVLGSLHPVDDAWLAAARDAHPAAGTLPGPRTALLLGGPSRHLRFDLAAFERLMAMLLPRIATEGGSLLATASRRTPPDIVAALRARMIGLPGACWTGPSDGANPYPGFLAWADRIVCSADSVNMLSEASATRVPVFVAEPGHVDGRPRRFIDALLDRGRVRALDAALAPFDAEPLRETARIAARVRERLGLRD
;
A
#
# COMPACT_ATOMS: atom_id res chain seq x y z
N ALA A 1 28.02 -3.86 3.38
CA ALA A 1 28.24 -3.60 4.83
C ALA A 1 27.83 -4.79 5.68
N THR A 2 26.56 -5.22 5.67
CA THR A 2 26.03 -6.31 6.52
C THR A 2 26.78 -7.65 6.38
N ARG A 3 27.12 -8.06 5.15
CA ARG A 3 27.95 -9.26 4.89
C ARG A 3 29.32 -9.24 5.60
N LEU A 4 29.96 -8.07 5.70
CA LEU A 4 31.26 -7.95 6.37
C LEU A 4 31.11 -8.05 7.89
N ALA A 5 30.02 -7.51 8.45
CA ALA A 5 29.69 -7.68 9.86
C ALA A 5 29.43 -9.15 10.22
N GLY A 6 28.79 -9.92 9.32
CA GLY A 6 28.61 -11.37 9.50
C GLY A 6 29.93 -12.12 9.59
N ARG A 7 30.94 -11.74 8.79
CA ARG A 7 32.30 -12.30 8.90
C ARG A 7 32.99 -11.97 10.23
N ALA A 8 32.53 -10.93 10.92
CA ALA A 8 33.01 -10.52 12.25
C ALA A 8 32.14 -11.09 13.39
N GLY A 9 31.23 -12.03 13.11
CA GLY A 9 30.43 -12.74 14.12
C GLY A 9 29.05 -12.13 14.42
N ALA A 10 28.64 -11.07 13.73
CA ALA A 10 27.30 -10.52 13.89
C ALA A 10 26.24 -11.43 13.23
N ARG A 11 25.03 -11.47 13.80
CA ARG A 11 23.84 -12.01 13.11
C ARG A 11 23.41 -11.02 12.02
N THR A 12 23.09 -11.54 10.84
CA THR A 12 22.85 -10.74 9.64
C THR A 12 21.52 -11.06 9.00
N VAL A 13 20.71 -10.02 8.79
CA VAL A 13 19.46 -10.09 8.04
C VAL A 13 19.54 -9.12 6.87
N GLN A 14 19.29 -9.62 5.67
CA GLN A 14 19.14 -8.81 4.47
C GLN A 14 17.65 -8.61 4.18
N ILE A 15 17.24 -7.39 3.85
CA ILE A 15 15.87 -7.09 3.40
C ILE A 15 15.94 -6.76 1.90
N LEU A 16 14.99 -7.31 1.13
CA LEU A 16 14.95 -7.34 -0.33
C LEU A 16 16.00 -8.28 -0.95
N ASP A 17 15.75 -8.66 -2.21
CA ASP A 17 16.64 -9.49 -3.00
C ASP A 17 18.04 -8.86 -3.13
N PRO A 18 19.10 -9.50 -2.60
CA PRO A 18 20.46 -9.00 -2.67
C PRO A 18 21.07 -9.05 -4.09
N ARG A 19 20.42 -9.74 -5.04
CA ARG A 19 20.90 -10.00 -6.42
C ARG A 19 22.24 -10.73 -6.49
N ILE A 20 22.59 -11.39 -5.40
CA ILE A 20 23.70 -12.33 -5.26
C ILE A 20 23.23 -13.47 -4.36
N ASP A 21 24.08 -14.47 -4.18
CA ASP A 21 23.75 -15.66 -3.40
C ASP A 21 23.28 -15.31 -1.97
N PRO A 22 22.06 -15.71 -1.55
CA PRO A 22 21.52 -15.40 -0.24
C PRO A 22 22.30 -16.04 0.91
N ARG A 23 23.15 -17.04 0.67
CA ARG A 23 23.98 -17.69 1.71
C ARG A 23 24.96 -16.76 2.42
N HIS A 24 25.13 -15.53 1.90
CA HIS A 24 25.97 -14.51 2.51
C HIS A 24 25.39 -13.85 3.77
N TRP A 25 24.15 -14.18 4.13
CA TRP A 25 23.45 -13.70 5.32
C TRP A 25 22.87 -14.87 6.11
N ASP A 26 22.65 -14.70 7.41
CA ASP A 26 21.94 -15.70 8.23
C ASP A 26 20.49 -15.83 7.76
N LEU A 27 19.86 -14.72 7.38
CA LEU A 27 18.51 -14.67 6.80
C LEU A 27 18.41 -13.61 5.70
N VAL A 28 17.55 -13.88 4.72
CA VAL A 28 17.12 -12.91 3.71
C VAL A 28 15.61 -12.81 3.74
N ILE A 29 15.06 -11.60 3.85
CA ILE A 29 13.63 -11.35 3.75
C ILE A 29 13.36 -10.73 2.38
N ALA A 30 12.60 -11.41 1.53
CA ALA A 30 12.33 -10.95 0.18
C ALA A 30 10.84 -11.06 -0.16
N PRO A 31 10.30 -10.12 -0.96
CA PRO A 31 8.95 -10.27 -1.47
C PRO A 31 8.78 -11.57 -2.26
N GLU A 32 7.68 -12.28 -2.03
CA GLU A 32 7.37 -13.53 -2.73
C GLU A 32 7.36 -13.34 -4.25
N HIS A 33 6.83 -12.20 -4.72
CA HIS A 33 6.77 -11.87 -6.13
C HIS A 33 8.14 -11.69 -6.79
N ASP A 34 9.24 -11.56 -6.04
CA ASP A 34 10.61 -11.46 -6.58
C ASP A 34 11.18 -12.83 -7.00
N GLY A 35 10.65 -13.95 -6.48
CA GLY A 35 11.07 -15.30 -6.87
C GLY A 35 12.46 -15.72 -6.36
N LEU A 36 12.97 -15.06 -5.31
CA LEU A 36 14.24 -15.44 -4.68
C LEU A 36 14.05 -16.70 -3.82
N HIS A 37 14.79 -17.76 -4.08
CA HIS A 37 14.72 -19.02 -3.31
C HIS A 37 16.01 -19.31 -2.54
N GLY A 38 15.87 -19.97 -1.39
CA GLY A 38 16.99 -20.44 -0.56
C GLY A 38 16.51 -20.83 0.84
N ASP A 39 17.26 -21.72 1.50
CA ASP A 39 16.90 -22.26 2.83
C ASP A 39 16.80 -21.19 3.92
N ASN A 40 17.52 -20.08 3.74
CA ASN A 40 17.54 -18.93 4.64
C ASN A 40 16.63 -17.78 4.18
N VAL A 41 15.79 -17.99 3.15
CA VAL A 41 14.91 -16.95 2.61
C VAL A 41 13.54 -17.00 3.27
N LEU A 42 13.12 -15.89 3.85
CA LEU A 42 11.78 -15.67 4.41
C LEU A 42 10.96 -14.81 3.44
N HIS A 43 9.92 -15.40 2.85
CA HIS A 43 9.04 -14.68 1.95
C HIS A 43 8.02 -13.80 2.68
N VAL A 44 7.90 -12.55 2.23
CA VAL A 44 6.83 -11.60 2.57
C VAL A 44 5.87 -11.43 1.40
N LEU A 45 4.56 -11.46 1.66
CA LEU A 45 3.56 -11.05 0.69
C LEU A 45 3.46 -9.52 0.66
N GLY A 46 4.02 -8.90 -0.37
CA GLY A 46 4.06 -7.44 -0.49
C GLY A 46 5.34 -6.85 0.10
N SER A 47 5.22 -5.83 0.96
CA SER A 47 6.34 -5.13 1.60
C SER A 47 6.20 -5.06 3.12
N LEU A 48 7.33 -4.92 3.83
CA LEU A 48 7.33 -4.63 5.27
C LEU A 48 6.96 -3.16 5.52
N HIS A 49 6.08 -2.91 6.50
CA HIS A 49 5.62 -1.58 6.92
C HIS A 49 5.11 -1.62 8.38
N PRO A 50 4.95 -0.47 9.05
CA PRO A 50 4.51 -0.43 10.46
C PRO A 50 2.99 -0.49 10.65
N VAL A 51 2.19 -0.45 9.58
CA VAL A 51 0.72 -0.41 9.70
C VAL A 51 0.21 -1.65 10.46
N ASP A 52 -0.25 -1.42 11.69
CA ASP A 52 -1.00 -2.30 12.58
C ASP A 52 -2.18 -1.53 13.22
N ASP A 53 -2.98 -2.19 14.08
CA ASP A 53 -4.13 -1.53 14.70
C ASP A 53 -3.71 -0.40 15.67
N ALA A 54 -2.56 -0.55 16.34
CA ALA A 54 -2.02 0.46 17.25
C ALA A 54 -1.50 1.69 16.48
N TRP A 55 -0.79 1.45 15.37
CA TRP A 55 -0.32 2.50 14.46
C TRP A 55 -1.50 3.27 13.85
N LEU A 56 -2.56 2.58 13.44
CA LEU A 56 -3.77 3.22 12.93
C LEU A 56 -4.49 4.04 14.02
N ALA A 57 -4.54 3.56 15.26
CA ALA A 57 -5.09 4.32 16.38
C ALA A 57 -4.30 5.61 16.63
N ALA A 58 -2.96 5.52 16.75
CA ALA A 58 -2.10 6.68 16.90
C ALA A 58 -2.22 7.66 15.71
N ALA A 59 -2.38 7.14 14.49
CA ALA A 59 -2.61 7.97 13.31
C ALA A 59 -3.95 8.71 13.34
N ARG A 60 -5.01 8.12 13.92
CA ARG A 60 -6.28 8.86 14.13
C ARG A 60 -6.11 10.02 15.09
N ASP A 61 -5.39 9.80 16.19
CA ASP A 61 -5.09 10.84 17.19
C ASP A 61 -4.23 11.97 16.61
N ALA A 62 -3.27 11.62 15.75
CA ALA A 62 -2.40 12.59 15.08
C ALA A 62 -3.09 13.37 13.94
N HIS A 63 -4.16 12.83 13.37
CA HIS A 63 -4.87 13.40 12.21
C HIS A 63 -6.39 13.48 12.43
N PRO A 64 -6.88 14.17 13.47
CA PRO A 64 -8.31 14.17 13.82
C PRO A 64 -9.18 14.87 12.77
N ALA A 65 -8.61 15.79 11.98
CA ALA A 65 -9.32 16.52 10.94
C ALA A 65 -9.88 15.61 9.83
N ALA A 66 -9.23 14.48 9.53
CA ALA A 66 -9.80 13.53 8.56
C ALA A 66 -11.02 12.79 9.14
N GLY A 67 -11.13 12.70 10.47
CA GLY A 67 -12.26 12.10 11.16
C GLY A 67 -13.52 12.97 11.20
N THR A 68 -13.41 14.28 10.98
CA THR A 68 -14.56 15.21 10.96
C THR A 68 -15.25 15.29 9.60
N LEU A 69 -14.65 14.70 8.57
CA LEU A 69 -15.20 14.67 7.21
C LEU A 69 -16.41 13.71 7.12
N PRO A 70 -17.43 14.04 6.31
CA PRO A 70 -18.58 13.16 6.07
C PRO A 70 -18.18 11.76 5.60
N GLY A 71 -18.78 10.75 6.24
CA GLY A 71 -18.66 9.36 5.83
C GLY A 71 -19.64 8.99 4.71
N PRO A 72 -19.33 7.98 3.88
CA PRO A 72 -18.10 7.18 3.90
C PRO A 72 -16.87 7.92 3.34
N ARG A 73 -15.72 7.77 3.99
CA ARG A 73 -14.43 8.32 3.57
C ARG A 73 -13.69 7.31 2.70
N THR A 74 -13.48 7.66 1.44
CA THR A 74 -12.72 6.84 0.49
C THR A 74 -11.30 7.37 0.41
N ALA A 75 -10.31 6.58 0.83
CA ALA A 75 -8.92 6.93 0.59
C ALA A 75 -8.51 6.51 -0.82
N LEU A 76 -7.98 7.45 -1.60
CA LEU A 76 -7.48 7.20 -2.95
C LEU A 76 -5.95 7.32 -2.95
N LEU A 77 -5.27 6.21 -3.19
CA LEU A 77 -3.82 6.10 -3.18
C LEU A 77 -3.30 6.01 -4.61
N LEU A 78 -2.86 7.13 -5.17
CA LEU A 78 -2.30 7.20 -6.52
C LEU A 78 -0.78 7.03 -6.49
N GLY A 79 -0.33 5.94 -7.09
CA GLY A 79 1.04 5.76 -7.51
C GLY A 79 1.34 6.56 -8.78
N GLY A 80 2.14 5.98 -9.66
CA GLY A 80 2.47 6.61 -10.93
C GLY A 80 2.99 5.58 -11.93
N PRO A 81 3.36 6.03 -13.15
CA PRO A 81 3.95 5.15 -14.14
C PRO A 81 5.07 4.29 -13.54
N SER A 82 5.08 3.03 -13.95
CA SER A 82 6.14 2.09 -13.63
C SER A 82 6.47 1.29 -14.88
N ARG A 83 7.53 0.49 -14.81
CA ARG A 83 7.86 -0.46 -15.88
C ARG A 83 6.73 -1.46 -16.20
N HIS A 84 5.77 -1.61 -15.28
CA HIS A 84 4.71 -2.61 -15.31
C HIS A 84 3.30 -2.04 -15.41
N LEU A 85 3.15 -0.71 -15.36
CA LEU A 85 1.86 -0.04 -15.48
C LEU A 85 2.06 1.29 -16.19
N ARG A 86 1.37 1.46 -17.31
CA ARG A 86 1.15 2.77 -17.90
C ARG A 86 -0.03 3.42 -17.17
N PHE A 87 0.23 4.53 -16.48
CA PHE A 87 -0.78 5.32 -15.81
C PHE A 87 -0.79 6.73 -16.40
N ASP A 88 -1.68 6.95 -17.35
CA ASP A 88 -1.86 8.24 -18.03
C ASP A 88 -3.17 8.93 -17.62
N LEU A 89 -3.36 10.15 -18.13
CA LEU A 89 -4.53 10.96 -17.80
C LEU A 89 -5.84 10.24 -18.15
N ALA A 90 -5.89 9.46 -19.24
CA ALA A 90 -7.09 8.71 -19.60
C ALA A 90 -7.42 7.62 -18.58
N ALA A 91 -6.41 6.91 -18.06
CA ALA A 91 -6.59 5.95 -16.96
C ALA A 91 -7.09 6.63 -15.68
N PHE A 92 -6.52 7.78 -15.34
CA PHE A 92 -6.97 8.59 -14.21
C PHE A 92 -8.44 9.03 -14.37
N GLU A 93 -8.84 9.52 -15.55
CA GLU A 93 -10.21 9.97 -15.78
C GLU A 93 -11.21 8.82 -15.68
N ARG A 94 -10.88 7.61 -16.18
CA ARG A 94 -11.71 6.41 -15.98
C ARG A 94 -11.87 6.06 -14.50
N LEU A 95 -10.78 6.11 -13.74
CA LEU A 95 -10.78 5.88 -12.30
C LEU A 95 -11.71 6.87 -11.58
N MET A 96 -11.57 8.17 -11.85
CA MET A 96 -12.42 9.19 -11.23
C MET A 96 -13.88 9.08 -11.66
N ALA A 97 -14.16 8.69 -12.91
CA ALA A 97 -15.53 8.48 -13.41
C ALA A 97 -16.24 7.32 -12.68
N MET A 98 -15.50 6.29 -12.22
CA MET A 98 -16.07 5.23 -11.36
C MET A 98 -16.24 5.69 -9.91
N LEU A 99 -15.31 6.49 -9.39
CA LEU A 99 -15.24 6.81 -7.96
C LEU A 99 -16.22 7.93 -7.55
N LEU A 100 -16.21 9.05 -8.28
CA LEU A 100 -16.89 10.28 -7.88
C LEU A 100 -18.41 10.14 -7.79
N PRO A 101 -19.12 9.49 -8.73
CA PRO A 101 -20.58 9.34 -8.63
C PRO A 101 -21.00 8.61 -7.37
N ARG A 102 -20.21 7.60 -6.95
CA ARG A 102 -20.49 6.83 -5.75
C ARG A 102 -20.31 7.67 -4.49
N ILE A 103 -19.20 8.39 -4.38
CA ILE A 103 -18.92 9.29 -3.25
C ILE A 103 -20.01 10.35 -3.13
N ALA A 104 -20.41 10.96 -4.25
CA ALA A 104 -21.47 11.98 -4.26
C ALA A 104 -22.83 11.42 -3.83
N THR A 105 -23.21 10.24 -4.33
CA THR A 105 -24.49 9.58 -3.98
C THR A 105 -24.57 9.23 -2.50
N GLU A 106 -23.43 8.86 -1.89
CA GLU A 106 -23.36 8.53 -0.46
C GLU A 106 -23.17 9.74 0.45
N GLY A 107 -22.96 10.94 -0.10
CA GLY A 107 -22.60 12.12 0.69
C GLY A 107 -21.24 12.00 1.39
N GLY A 108 -20.35 11.16 0.85
CA GLY A 108 -19.06 10.81 1.45
C GLY A 108 -17.94 11.80 1.15
N SER A 109 -16.73 11.42 1.53
CA SER A 109 -15.52 12.22 1.34
C SER A 109 -14.41 11.47 0.60
N LEU A 110 -13.52 12.21 -0.06
CA LEU A 110 -12.33 11.67 -0.72
C LEU A 110 -11.04 12.11 -0.01
N LEU A 111 -10.24 11.15 0.43
CA LEU A 111 -8.90 11.36 1.02
C LEU A 111 -7.85 10.97 -0.02
N ALA A 112 -7.47 11.89 -0.89
CA ALA A 112 -6.61 11.58 -2.03
C ALA A 112 -5.15 11.88 -1.74
N THR A 113 -4.27 10.93 -2.05
CA THR A 113 -2.82 11.14 -2.03
C THR A 113 -2.17 10.70 -3.34
N ALA A 114 -1.17 11.46 -3.78
CA ALA A 114 -0.35 11.14 -4.94
C ALA A 114 1.11 10.88 -4.52
N SER A 115 1.73 9.88 -5.14
CA SER A 115 3.15 9.61 -4.96
C SER A 115 4.02 10.62 -5.73
N ARG A 116 5.31 10.69 -5.40
CA ARG A 116 6.29 11.47 -6.18
C ARG A 116 6.40 11.07 -7.65
N ARG A 117 5.90 9.87 -8.02
CA ARG A 117 5.91 9.36 -9.40
C ARG A 117 4.67 9.77 -10.19
N THR A 118 3.66 10.36 -9.55
CA THR A 118 2.43 10.75 -10.22
C THR A 118 2.71 11.91 -11.18
N PRO A 119 2.36 11.80 -12.48
CA PRO A 119 2.58 12.84 -13.47
C PRO A 119 1.92 14.18 -13.10
N PRO A 120 2.55 15.34 -13.42
CA PRO A 120 2.02 16.65 -13.05
C PRO A 120 0.62 16.97 -13.63
N ASP A 121 0.32 16.50 -14.83
CA ASP A 121 -1.00 16.63 -15.46
C ASP A 121 -2.08 15.85 -14.69
N ILE A 122 -1.77 14.65 -14.23
CA ILE A 122 -2.66 13.86 -13.34
C ILE A 122 -2.82 14.55 -11.98
N VAL A 123 -1.75 15.12 -11.41
CA VAL A 123 -1.83 15.90 -10.16
C VAL A 123 -2.75 17.11 -10.32
N ALA A 124 -2.64 17.84 -11.44
CA ALA A 124 -3.50 18.97 -11.74
C ALA A 124 -4.96 18.53 -11.91
N ALA A 125 -5.20 17.44 -12.64
CA ALA A 125 -6.53 16.88 -12.81
C ALA A 125 -7.14 16.42 -11.47
N LEU A 126 -6.36 15.75 -10.61
CA LEU A 126 -6.79 15.37 -9.27
C LEU A 126 -7.22 16.60 -8.45
N ARG A 127 -6.40 17.65 -8.42
CA ARG A 127 -6.75 18.90 -7.71
C ARG A 127 -8.06 19.50 -8.24
N ALA A 128 -8.25 19.52 -9.56
CA ALA A 128 -9.48 20.02 -10.16
C ALA A 128 -10.71 19.20 -9.74
N ARG A 129 -10.59 17.86 -9.67
CA ARG A 129 -11.68 16.97 -9.23
C ARG A 129 -12.02 17.08 -7.74
N MET A 130 -11.11 17.59 -6.92
CA MET A 130 -11.34 17.82 -5.50
C MET A 130 -12.13 19.10 -5.21
N ILE A 131 -12.26 20.02 -6.17
CA ILE A 131 -12.99 21.28 -5.98
C ILE A 131 -14.48 20.97 -5.73
N GLY A 132 -14.99 21.42 -4.58
CA GLY A 132 -16.39 21.23 -4.19
C GLY A 132 -16.72 19.85 -3.61
N LEU A 133 -15.73 18.95 -3.50
CA LEU A 133 -15.89 17.64 -2.87
C LEU A 133 -15.40 17.68 -1.41
N PRO A 134 -16.17 17.17 -0.43
CA PRO A 134 -15.66 16.97 0.91
C PRO A 134 -14.42 16.06 0.87
N GLY A 135 -13.32 16.49 1.48
CA GLY A 135 -12.10 15.71 1.39
C GLY A 135 -10.82 16.46 1.70
N ALA A 136 -9.72 15.74 1.52
CA ALA A 136 -8.36 16.26 1.64
C ALA A 136 -7.51 15.70 0.50
N CYS A 137 -6.61 16.50 -0.03
CA CYS A 137 -5.72 16.13 -1.13
C CYS A 137 -4.28 16.46 -0.76
N TRP A 138 -3.38 15.47 -0.83
CA TRP A 138 -1.96 15.66 -0.63
C TRP A 138 -1.18 15.12 -1.82
N THR A 139 -0.46 16.00 -2.51
CA THR A 139 0.28 15.68 -3.75
C THR A 139 1.78 15.94 -3.61
N GLY A 140 2.20 16.50 -2.47
CA GLY A 140 3.60 16.68 -2.14
C GLY A 140 3.80 17.64 -0.97
N PRO A 141 5.06 17.91 -0.60
CA PRO A 141 5.40 18.75 0.56
C PRO A 141 4.83 20.17 0.54
N SER A 142 4.48 20.69 -0.64
CA SER A 142 3.82 21.99 -0.79
C SER A 142 2.41 22.02 -0.17
N ASP A 143 1.79 20.86 0.03
CA ASP A 143 0.47 20.71 0.67
C ASP A 143 0.58 20.52 2.19
N GLY A 144 1.79 20.69 2.74
CA GLY A 144 2.09 20.52 4.16
C GLY A 144 2.60 19.12 4.51
N ALA A 145 2.55 18.82 5.82
CA ALA A 145 2.97 17.52 6.35
C ALA A 145 2.13 16.39 5.75
N ASN A 146 2.77 15.26 5.43
CA ASN A 146 2.12 14.14 4.77
C ASN A 146 1.03 13.51 5.66
N PRO A 147 -0.27 13.61 5.30
CA PRO A 147 -1.37 13.09 6.09
C PRO A 147 -1.67 11.62 5.82
N TYR A 148 -0.82 10.92 5.05
CA TYR A 148 -1.02 9.53 4.63
C TYR A 148 -1.41 8.57 5.76
N PRO A 149 -0.77 8.61 6.95
CA PRO A 149 -1.22 7.79 8.08
C PRO A 149 -2.68 8.04 8.46
N GLY A 150 -3.07 9.30 8.56
CA GLY A 150 -4.44 9.70 8.84
C GLY A 150 -5.42 9.24 7.75
N PHE A 151 -5.02 9.29 6.48
CA PHE A 151 -5.85 8.81 5.38
C PHE A 151 -6.13 7.31 5.49
N LEU A 152 -5.12 6.49 5.76
CA LEU A 152 -5.31 5.05 5.98
C LEU A 152 -6.16 4.77 7.23
N ALA A 153 -5.97 5.56 8.29
CA ALA A 153 -6.57 5.31 9.60
C ALA A 153 -8.04 5.72 9.73
N TRP A 154 -8.47 6.70 8.92
CA TRP A 154 -9.84 7.20 8.87
C TRP A 154 -10.64 6.73 7.65
N ALA A 155 -10.01 6.03 6.70
CA ALA A 155 -10.70 5.45 5.56
C ALA A 155 -11.78 4.46 6.02
N ASP A 156 -12.95 4.54 5.39
CA ASP A 156 -13.98 3.49 5.46
C ASP A 156 -13.81 2.48 4.32
N ARG A 157 -13.11 2.89 3.25
CA ARG A 157 -12.61 2.03 2.16
C ARG A 157 -11.40 2.66 1.49
N ILE A 158 -10.57 1.84 0.84
CA ILE A 158 -9.36 2.30 0.15
C ILE A 158 -9.42 1.88 -1.32
N VAL A 159 -9.06 2.80 -2.21
CA VAL A 159 -8.80 2.53 -3.63
C VAL A 159 -7.33 2.84 -3.90
N CYS A 160 -6.59 1.87 -4.46
CA CYS A 160 -5.17 2.02 -4.71
C CYS A 160 -4.84 1.66 -6.17
N SER A 161 -3.93 2.41 -6.78
CA SER A 161 -3.43 2.08 -8.12
C SER A 161 -2.59 0.80 -8.11
N ALA A 162 -2.67 0.04 -9.19
CA ALA A 162 -2.04 -1.28 -9.30
C ALA A 162 -0.49 -1.26 -9.37
N ASP A 163 0.15 -0.11 -9.54
CA ASP A 163 1.62 -0.04 -9.71
C ASP A 163 2.40 -0.14 -8.41
N SER A 164 1.78 0.14 -7.27
CA SER A 164 2.48 0.37 -6.00
C SER A 164 2.31 -0.80 -5.04
N VAL A 165 3.28 -1.72 -5.05
CA VAL A 165 3.36 -2.82 -4.07
C VAL A 165 3.32 -2.29 -2.64
N ASN A 166 4.04 -1.21 -2.34
CA ASN A 166 4.11 -0.67 -0.98
C ASN A 166 2.77 -0.10 -0.51
N MET A 167 2.15 0.79 -1.31
CA MET A 167 0.85 1.38 -0.94
C MET A 167 -0.23 0.32 -0.82
N LEU A 168 -0.24 -0.66 -1.73
CA LEU A 168 -1.22 -1.73 -1.67
C LEU A 168 -0.96 -2.70 -0.50
N SER A 169 0.31 -2.90 -0.09
CA SER A 169 0.64 -3.64 1.14
C SER A 169 0.12 -2.91 2.38
N GLU A 170 0.41 -1.62 2.50
CA GLU A 170 -0.04 -0.77 3.62
C GLU A 170 -1.58 -0.68 3.68
N ALA A 171 -2.24 -0.50 2.54
CA ALA A 171 -3.70 -0.53 2.45
C ALA A 171 -4.26 -1.89 2.88
N SER A 172 -3.65 -2.98 2.40
CA SER A 172 -4.05 -4.36 2.74
C SER A 172 -3.82 -4.69 4.20
N ALA A 173 -2.97 -3.94 4.90
CA ALA A 173 -2.84 -4.10 6.33
C ALA A 173 -4.03 -3.48 7.09
N THR A 174 -4.76 -2.52 6.54
CA THR A 174 -5.96 -1.99 7.23
C THR A 174 -7.06 -3.06 7.35
N ARG A 175 -8.09 -2.79 8.16
CA ARG A 175 -9.28 -3.67 8.27
C ARG A 175 -10.36 -3.36 7.24
N VAL A 176 -10.22 -2.26 6.50
CA VAL A 176 -11.27 -1.79 5.58
C VAL A 176 -11.16 -2.47 4.21
N PRO A 177 -12.25 -2.46 3.41
CA PRO A 177 -12.22 -2.91 2.03
C PRO A 177 -11.15 -2.18 1.22
N VAL A 178 -10.39 -2.93 0.41
CA VAL A 178 -9.36 -2.41 -0.48
C VAL A 178 -9.68 -2.80 -1.91
N PHE A 179 -9.74 -1.80 -2.79
CA PHE A 179 -9.98 -1.97 -4.22
C PHE A 179 -8.75 -1.59 -5.02
N VAL A 180 -8.39 -2.43 -5.98
CA VAL A 180 -7.29 -2.16 -6.91
C VAL A 180 -7.85 -1.53 -8.17
N ALA A 181 -7.34 -0.35 -8.55
CA ALA A 181 -7.70 0.28 -9.80
C ALA A 181 -7.03 -0.44 -10.98
N GLU A 182 -7.84 -0.88 -11.95
CA GLU A 182 -7.39 -1.50 -13.21
C GLU A 182 -6.34 -2.62 -13.07
N PRO A 183 -6.54 -3.65 -12.21
CA PRO A 183 -5.55 -4.72 -11.97
C PRO A 183 -5.23 -5.56 -13.23
N GLY A 184 -6.08 -5.50 -14.26
CA GLY A 184 -5.82 -6.15 -15.54
C GLY A 184 -4.76 -5.46 -16.40
N HIS A 185 -4.39 -4.21 -16.10
CA HIS A 185 -3.44 -3.41 -16.89
C HIS A 185 -2.02 -3.40 -16.30
N VAL A 186 -1.77 -4.17 -15.25
CA VAL A 186 -0.45 -4.33 -14.65
C VAL A 186 0.13 -5.70 -15.01
N ASP A 187 1.44 -5.76 -15.23
CA ASP A 187 2.14 -7.00 -15.53
C ASP A 187 3.30 -7.30 -14.55
N GLY A 188 3.99 -8.42 -14.79
CA GLY A 188 5.21 -8.79 -14.09
C GLY A 188 5.04 -8.97 -12.57
N ARG A 189 5.96 -8.39 -11.80
CA ARG A 189 6.07 -8.60 -10.35
C ARG A 189 4.88 -8.02 -9.57
N PRO A 190 4.46 -6.75 -9.78
CA PRO A 190 3.28 -6.21 -9.13
C PRO A 190 2.01 -7.00 -9.46
N ARG A 191 1.89 -7.53 -10.68
CA ARG A 191 0.74 -8.38 -11.05
C ARG A 191 0.65 -9.65 -10.20
N ARG A 192 1.75 -10.38 -10.03
CA ARG A 192 1.78 -11.57 -9.16
C ARG A 192 1.39 -11.26 -7.72
N PHE A 193 1.81 -10.10 -7.22
CA PHE A 193 1.40 -9.64 -5.89
C PHE A 193 -0.11 -9.37 -5.81
N ILE A 194 -0.66 -8.67 -6.81
CA ILE A 194 -2.10 -8.39 -6.88
C ILE A 194 -2.91 -9.68 -6.99
N ASP A 195 -2.50 -10.62 -7.84
CA ASP A 195 -3.18 -11.92 -7.97
C ASP A 195 -3.19 -12.65 -6.62
N ALA A 196 -2.05 -12.69 -5.90
CA ALA A 196 -1.99 -13.31 -4.58
C ALA A 196 -2.89 -12.63 -3.52
N LEU A 197 -3.16 -11.31 -3.66
CA LEU A 197 -4.12 -10.61 -2.81
C LEU A 197 -5.58 -10.88 -3.20
N LEU A 198 -5.86 -10.97 -4.51
CA LEU A 198 -7.18 -11.29 -5.06
C LEU A 198 -7.59 -12.72 -4.66
N ASP A 199 -6.68 -13.69 -4.81
CA ASP A 199 -6.91 -15.11 -4.46
C ASP A 199 -7.20 -15.30 -2.97
N ARG A 200 -6.62 -14.44 -2.12
CA ARG A 200 -6.88 -14.40 -0.68
C ARG A 200 -8.18 -13.68 -0.30
N GLY A 201 -8.84 -13.04 -1.26
CA GLY A 201 -9.97 -12.14 -1.00
C GLY A 201 -9.58 -10.89 -0.20
N ARG A 202 -8.29 -10.56 -0.09
CA ARG A 202 -7.86 -9.36 0.65
C ARG A 202 -8.24 -8.10 -0.10
N VAL A 203 -8.12 -8.12 -1.42
CA VAL A 203 -8.50 -6.99 -2.28
C VAL A 203 -9.55 -7.45 -3.29
N ARG A 204 -10.25 -6.49 -3.88
CA ARG A 204 -11.09 -6.71 -5.06
C ARG A 204 -10.66 -5.78 -6.19
N ALA A 205 -10.97 -6.14 -7.42
CA ALA A 205 -10.90 -5.17 -8.51
C ALA A 205 -11.88 -4.02 -8.22
N LEU A 206 -11.48 -2.79 -8.53
CA LEU A 206 -12.37 -1.65 -8.44
C LEU A 206 -13.57 -1.84 -9.38
N ASP A 207 -14.76 -1.63 -8.82
CA ASP A 207 -16.01 -1.55 -9.56
C ASP A 207 -16.81 -0.31 -9.10
N ALA A 208 -17.88 0.02 -9.82
CA ALA A 208 -18.73 1.18 -9.51
C ALA A 208 -19.55 0.99 -8.22
N ALA A 209 -19.69 -0.24 -7.71
CA ALA A 209 -20.47 -0.51 -6.51
C ALA A 209 -19.67 -0.20 -5.25
N LEU A 210 -18.34 -0.39 -5.26
CA LEU A 210 -17.47 -0.23 -4.08
C LEU A 210 -18.07 -0.94 -2.85
N ALA A 211 -18.67 -2.11 -3.07
CA ALA A 211 -19.44 -2.81 -2.07
C ALA A 211 -18.54 -3.24 -0.91
N PRO A 212 -18.96 -3.04 0.36
CA PRO A 212 -18.16 -3.44 1.50
C PRO A 212 -17.97 -4.97 1.50
N PHE A 213 -16.82 -5.39 2.03
CA PHE A 213 -16.52 -6.80 2.26
C PHE A 213 -15.57 -6.94 3.44
N ASP A 214 -15.77 -8.00 4.21
CA ASP A 214 -14.84 -8.36 5.27
C ASP A 214 -13.60 -9.00 4.65
N ALA A 215 -12.44 -8.65 5.20
CA ALA A 215 -11.18 -9.24 4.81
C ALA A 215 -10.15 -9.11 5.93
N GLU A 216 -9.34 -10.16 6.09
CA GLU A 216 -8.34 -10.23 7.14
C GLU A 216 -7.15 -9.31 6.82
N PRO A 217 -6.74 -8.40 7.73
CA PRO A 217 -5.53 -7.60 7.60
C PRO A 217 -4.27 -8.38 7.24
N LEU A 218 -3.52 -7.88 6.26
CA LEU A 218 -2.21 -8.45 5.89
C LEU A 218 -1.10 -7.90 6.81
N ARG A 219 -0.85 -8.56 7.95
CA ARG A 219 0.13 -8.14 8.98
C ARG A 219 1.49 -8.83 8.85
N GLU A 220 2.13 -8.66 7.71
CA GLU A 220 3.36 -9.41 7.37
C GLU A 220 4.58 -9.04 8.22
N THR A 221 4.73 -7.78 8.63
CA THR A 221 5.88 -7.34 9.44
C THR A 221 5.98 -8.10 10.76
N ALA A 222 4.85 -8.25 11.47
CA ALA A 222 4.82 -8.99 12.74
C ALA A 222 5.13 -10.48 12.53
N ARG A 223 4.54 -11.10 11.51
CA ARG A 223 4.78 -12.50 11.14
C ARG A 223 6.25 -12.76 10.80
N ILE A 224 6.86 -11.90 9.99
CA ILE A 224 8.26 -12.00 9.61
C ILE A 224 9.18 -11.75 10.81
N ALA A 225 8.89 -10.76 11.65
CA ALA A 225 9.68 -10.50 12.85
C ALA A 225 9.71 -11.70 13.80
N ALA A 226 8.57 -12.38 13.99
CA ALA A 226 8.49 -13.61 14.79
C ALA A 226 9.38 -14.73 14.20
N ARG A 227 9.31 -14.96 12.88
CA ARG A 227 10.18 -15.94 12.19
C ARG A 227 11.67 -15.60 12.30
N VAL A 228 12.02 -14.31 12.24
CA VAL A 228 13.41 -13.86 12.42
C VAL A 228 13.90 -14.18 13.83
N ARG A 229 13.10 -13.86 14.86
CA ARG A 229 13.46 -14.16 16.26
C ARG A 229 13.69 -15.66 16.46
N GLU A 230 12.77 -16.49 16.00
CA GLU A 230 12.86 -17.94 16.06
C GLU A 230 14.13 -18.46 15.37
N ARG A 231 14.35 -18.08 14.10
CA ARG A 231 15.47 -18.57 13.28
C ARG A 231 16.83 -18.12 13.79
N LEU A 232 16.91 -16.96 14.45
CA LEU A 232 18.15 -16.44 15.02
C LEU A 232 18.34 -16.78 16.50
N GLY A 233 17.38 -17.46 17.13
CA GLY A 233 17.42 -17.80 18.55
C GLY A 233 17.41 -16.56 19.47
N LEU A 234 16.77 -15.48 19.04
CA LEU A 234 16.60 -14.26 19.85
C LEU A 234 15.46 -14.49 20.83
N ARG A 235 15.72 -14.30 22.13
CA ARG A 235 14.69 -14.33 23.18
C ARG A 235 13.94 -12.99 23.18
N ASP A 236 12.68 -13.02 23.61
CA ASP A 236 11.86 -11.82 23.80
C ASP A 236 12.42 -10.88 24.87
#